data_AF-A0A6B3W618-F1
#
_entry.id   AF-A0A6B3W618-F1
#
_cell.length_a   1.000
_cell.length_b   1.000
_cell.length_c   1.000
_cell.angle_alpha   90.00
_cell.angle_beta   90.00
_cell.angle_gamma   90.00
#
_symmetry.space_group_name_H-M   'P 1'
#
loop_
_entity.id
_entity.type
_entity.pdbx_description
1 polymer ?
#
loop_
_entity_poly.entity_id
_entity_poly.type
_entity_poly.pdbx_seq_one_letter_code
_entity_poly.pdbx_strand_id
1 'polypeptide(L)' 'MNKPRAKMGQYVYRTTTDDHSNCEFFLELYDYSPDLACNNEPIKVITNFDELLTFITDDYDENFSN' A
#
# COMPACT_ATOMS: atom_id res chain seq x y z
N MET A 1 -20.17 9.43 7.14
CA MET A 1 -19.65 8.46 6.15
C MET A 1 -18.37 7.90 6.71
N ASN A 2 -18.39 6.68 7.21
CA ASN A 2 -17.19 6.01 7.73
C ASN A 2 -16.43 5.45 6.53
N LYS A 3 -15.27 6.01 6.20
CA LYS A 3 -14.36 5.39 5.22
C LYS A 3 -13.96 4.01 5.78
N PRO A 4 -14.17 2.92 5.04
CA PRO A 4 -13.70 1.62 5.51
C PRO A 4 -12.17 1.69 5.61
N ARG A 5 -11.64 1.58 6.83
CA ARG A 5 -10.22 1.32 7.04
C ARG A 5 -10.02 -0.15 6.66
N ALA A 6 -9.37 -0.39 5.53
CA ALA A 6 -9.05 -1.74 5.09
C ALA A 6 -8.12 -2.38 6.14
N LYS A 7 -8.42 -3.62 6.52
CA LYS A 7 -7.63 -4.40 7.48
C LYS A 7 -6.53 -5.16 6.74
N MET A 8 -5.40 -5.38 7.40
CA MET A 8 -4.27 -6.21 6.95
C MET A 8 -4.77 -7.50 6.26
N GLY A 9 -4.32 -7.74 5.03
CA GLY A 9 -4.70 -8.89 4.20
C GLY A 9 -5.69 -8.62 3.06
N GLN A 10 -6.14 -7.37 2.88
CA GLN A 10 -7.04 -6.97 1.77
C GLN A 10 -6.44 -5.87 0.89
N TYR A 11 -5.20 -6.04 0.44
CA TYR A 11 -4.59 -5.14 -0.54
C TYR A 11 -3.97 -5.91 -1.68
N VAL A 12 -4.04 -5.32 -2.87
CA VAL A 12 -3.17 -5.67 -3.99
C VAL A 12 -2.22 -4.51 -4.23
N TYR A 13 -0.96 -4.83 -4.51
CA TYR A 13 0.07 -3.84 -4.76
C TYR A 13 0.65 -3.99 -6.16
N ARG A 14 1.03 -2.86 -6.73
CA ARG A 14 1.76 -2.78 -7.99
C ARG A 14 3.11 -2.12 -7.71
N THR A 15 4.19 -2.81 -8.09
CA THR A 15 5.53 -2.24 -8.07
C THR A 15 5.95 -1.84 -9.47
N THR A 16 6.54 -0.65 -9.58
CA THR A 16 7.19 -0.19 -10.81
C THR A 16 8.61 0.24 -10.47
N THR A 17 9.58 -0.32 -11.20
CA THR A 17 10.98 0.10 -11.15
C THR A 17 11.26 0.90 -12.42
N ASP A 18 11.42 2.21 -12.28
CA ASP A 18 11.75 3.11 -13.38
C ASP A 18 13.13 3.72 -13.13
N ASP A 19 14.04 3.56 -14.10
CA ASP A 19 15.45 3.97 -14.01
C ASP A 19 15.64 5.50 -14.15
N HIS A 20 14.56 6.25 -14.39
CA HIS A 20 14.57 7.69 -14.68
C HIS A 20 13.80 8.54 -13.66
N SER A 21 13.37 7.95 -12.55
CA SER A 21 12.66 8.66 -11.50
C SER A 21 13.58 8.99 -10.31
N ASN A 22 13.41 10.16 -9.69
CA ASN A 22 14.12 10.56 -8.46
C ASN A 22 13.70 9.75 -7.20
N CYS A 23 13.05 8.60 -7.39
CA CYS A 23 12.45 7.77 -6.35
C CYS A 23 13.15 6.41 -6.34
N GLU A 24 13.33 5.82 -5.16
CA GLU A 24 14.01 4.52 -5.01
C GLU A 24 13.20 3.37 -5.60
N PHE A 25 11.87 3.46 -5.50
CA PHE A 25 10.90 2.54 -6.10
C PHE A 25 9.55 3.24 -6.20
N PHE A 26 8.58 2.63 -6.89
CA PHE A 26 7.17 3.00 -6.80
C PHE A 26 6.36 1.79 -6.37
N LEU A 27 5.66 1.91 -5.25
CA LEU A 27 4.73 0.91 -4.74
C LEU A 27 3.35 1.55 -4.58
N GLU A 28 2.41 1.13 -5.42
CA GLU A 28 1.02 1.58 -5.40
C GLU A 28 0.17 0.53 -4.69
N LEU A 29 -0.58 0.95 -3.67
CA LEU A 29 -1.46 0.09 -2.86
C LEU A 29 -2.91 0.34 -3.25
N TYR A 30 -3.65 -0.72 -3.56
CA TYR A 30 -5.07 -0.66 -3.92
C TYR A 30 -5.90 -1.57 -3.02
N ASP A 31 -7.19 -1.27 -2.92
CA ASP A 31 -8.15 -2.15 -2.24
C ASP A 31 -8.14 -3.51 -2.91
N TYR A 32 -8.19 -4.57 -2.11
CA TYR A 32 -8.34 -5.92 -2.65
C TYR A 32 -9.63 -6.01 -3.46
N SER A 33 -9.45 -6.38 -4.73
CA SER A 33 -10.52 -6.88 -5.58
C SER A 33 -10.32 -8.38 -5.78
N PRO A 34 -11.38 -9.20 -5.82
CA PRO A 34 -11.28 -10.62 -6.16
C PRO A 34 -10.60 -10.86 -7.52
N ASP A 35 -10.69 -9.89 -8.43
CA ASP A 35 -10.03 -9.95 -9.75
C ASP A 35 -8.54 -9.53 -9.69
N LEU A 36 -8.03 -9.18 -8.51
CA LEU A 36 -6.68 -8.63 -8.27
C LEU A 36 -6.35 -7.41 -9.14
N ALA A 37 -7.38 -6.69 -9.59
CA ALA A 37 -7.25 -5.59 -10.52
C ALA A 37 -6.82 -4.29 -9.82
N CYS A 38 -5.79 -3.64 -10.38
CA CYS A 38 -5.31 -2.32 -9.95
C CYS A 38 -5.91 -1.21 -10.83
N ASN A 39 -7.23 -1.24 -11.02
CA ASN A 39 -7.93 -0.36 -11.99
C ASN A 39 -8.47 0.93 -11.36
N ASN A 40 -8.52 1.01 -10.04
CA ASN A 40 -9.01 2.18 -9.30
C ASN A 40 -7.84 3.11 -8.95
N GLU A 41 -8.11 4.26 -8.33
CA GLU A 41 -7.06 5.11 -7.79
C GLU A 41 -6.33 4.40 -6.63
N PRO A 42 -4.98 4.50 -6.56
CA PRO A 42 -4.24 3.93 -5.46
C PRO A 42 -4.60 4.63 -4.15
N ILE A 43 -4.81 3.85 -3.10
CA ILE A 43 -5.09 4.33 -1.74
C ILE A 43 -3.85 5.02 -1.17
N LYS A 44 -2.68 4.47 -1.51
CA LYS A 44 -1.39 4.99 -1.08
C LYS A 44 -0.33 4.67 -2.13
N VAL A 45 0.56 5.62 -2.37
CA VAL A 45 1.76 5.44 -3.19
C VAL A 45 2.95 5.64 -2.27
N ILE A 46 3.88 4.69 -2.27
CA ILE A 46 5.09 4.68 -1.46
C ILE A 46 6.28 4.71 -2.41
N THR A 47 7.18 5.68 -2.20
CA THR A 47 8.30 5.92 -3.14
C THR A 47 9.69 5.83 -2.52
N ASN A 48 9.78 5.53 -1.23
CA ASN A 48 11.03 5.42 -0.46
C ASN A 48 10.87 4.41 0.69
N PHE A 49 12.00 3.95 1.23
CA PHE A 49 12.01 2.92 2.28
C PHE A 49 11.42 3.41 3.62
N ASP A 50 11.61 4.68 4.00
CA ASP A 50 11.10 5.21 5.28
C ASP A 50 9.56 5.16 5.34
N GLU A 51 8.89 5.51 4.24
CA GLU A 51 7.44 5.42 4.12
C GLU A 51 6.93 3.97 4.11
N LEU A 52 7.68 3.06 3.48
CA LEU A 52 7.37 1.64 3.48
C LEU A 52 7.46 1.07 4.89
N LEU A 53 8.54 1.37 5.61
CA LEU A 53 8.74 0.92 6.98
C LEU A 53 7.63 1.45 7.87
N THR A 54 7.32 2.75 7.78
CA THR A 54 6.22 3.37 8.53
C THR A 54 4.89 2.67 8.26
N PHE A 55 4.57 2.39 6.99
CA PHE A 55 3.33 1.71 6.61
C PHE A 55 3.24 0.30 7.20
N ILE A 56 4.33 -0.46 7.14
CA ILE A 56 4.36 -1.83 7.67
C ILE A 56 4.32 -1.78 9.20
N THR A 57 5.07 -0.90 9.87
CA THR A 57 5.11 -0.87 11.34
C THR A 57 3.80 -0.40 11.96
N ASP A 58 3.15 0.62 11.39
CA ASP A 58 1.87 1.15 11.89
C ASP A 58 0.77 0.09 11.80
N ASP A 59 0.73 -0.65 10.69
CA ASP A 59 -0.20 -1.76 10.47
C ASP A 59 0.12 -2.98 11.38
N TYR A 60 1.39 -3.28 11.62
CA TYR A 60 1.79 -4.36 12.55
C TYR A 60 1.39 -4.08 14.00
N ASP A 61 1.45 -2.82 14.46
CA ASP A 61 1.09 -2.43 15.83
C ASP A 61 -0.45 -2.49 16.06
N GLU A 62 -1.26 -2.12 15.05
CA GLU A 62 -2.73 -2.23 15.12
C GLU A 62 -3.24 -3.69 15.13
N ASN A 63 -2.51 -4.65 14.54
CA ASN A 63 -2.95 -6.05 14.45
C ASN A 63 -2.49 -6.94 15.62
N PHE A 64 -1.52 -6.51 16.44
CA PHE A 64 -1.04 -7.26 17.62
C PHE A 64 -1.75 -6.90 18.94
N SER A 65 -2.70 -5.96 18.91
CA SER A 65 -3.46 -5.53 20.08
C SER A 65 -4.82 -6.24 20.26
N ASN A 66 -5.08 -7.36 19.57
CA ASN A 66 -6.26 -8.22 19.80
C ASN A 66 -5.88 -9.62 20.26
#